data_AF-A0A7V4M582-F1
#
_entry.id   AF-A0A7V4M582-F1
#
_cell.length_a   1.000
_cell.length_b   1.000
_cell.length_c   1.000
_cell.angle_alpha   90.00
_cell.angle_beta   90.00
_cell.angle_gamma   90.00
#
_symmetry.space_group_name_H-M   'P 1'
#
loop_
_entity.id
_entity.type
_entity.pdbx_description
1 polymer ?
#
loop_
_entity_poly.entity_id
_entity_poly.type
_entity_poly.pdbx_seq_one_letter_code
_entity_poly.pdbx_strand_id
1 'polypeptide(L)' 'MAQPEQPAEDSKVLEFASAAEQKQPSLLREFGQFILENKKWWLTPIVLVLLLMGLLIVLGGTGAAPFIYTLF' A
#
# COMPACT_ATOMS: atom_id res chain seq x y z
N MET A 1 -48.80 -38.48 0.73
CA MET A 1 -47.42 -38.35 1.23
C MET A 1 -46.98 -36.94 0.87
N ALA A 2 -47.25 -35.96 1.72
CA ALA A 2 -46.92 -34.56 1.47
C ALA A 2 -45.74 -34.20 2.38
N GLN A 3 -44.63 -33.80 1.80
CA GLN A 3 -43.55 -33.12 2.50
C GLN A 3 -43.14 -31.89 1.69
N PRO A 4 -43.44 -30.67 2.14
CA PRO A 4 -42.82 -29.46 1.65
C PRO A 4 -42.08 -28.76 2.80
N GLU A 5 -40.86 -29.21 3.11
CA GLU A 5 -40.03 -28.65 4.19
C GLU A 5 -38.59 -28.40 3.71
N GLN A 6 -38.40 -27.69 2.57
CA GLN A 6 -37.07 -27.25 2.11
C GLN A 6 -36.88 -25.71 1.95
N PRO A 7 -37.19 -24.83 2.92
CA PRO A 7 -36.81 -23.40 2.80
C PRO A 7 -35.35 -23.12 3.21
N ALA A 8 -34.76 -23.96 4.07
CA ALA A 8 -33.50 -23.66 4.74
C ALA A 8 -32.24 -24.03 3.93
N GLU A 9 -32.36 -24.90 2.93
CA GLU A 9 -31.24 -25.37 2.11
C GLU A 9 -30.95 -24.38 0.96
N ASP A 10 -32.00 -23.93 0.26
CA ASP A 10 -31.93 -22.93 -0.81
C ASP A 10 -31.32 -21.60 -0.36
N SER A 11 -31.62 -21.20 0.88
CA SER A 11 -31.12 -19.96 1.48
C SER A 11 -29.59 -19.94 1.59
N LYS A 12 -29.00 -21.07 2.02
CA LYS A 12 -27.54 -21.21 2.14
C LYS A 12 -26.88 -21.26 0.76
N VAL A 13 -27.50 -21.97 -0.19
CA VAL A 13 -26.99 -22.06 -1.57
C VAL A 13 -26.95 -20.69 -2.24
N LEU A 14 -27.97 -19.86 -2.03
CA LEU A 14 -28.02 -18.48 -2.52
C LEU A 14 -26.95 -17.57 -1.88
N GLU A 15 -26.67 -17.76 -0.59
CA GLU A 15 -25.62 -17.03 0.14
C GLU A 15 -24.22 -17.41 -0.37
N PHE A 16 -23.96 -18.70 -0.60
CA PHE A 16 -22.72 -19.18 -1.20
C PHE A 16 -22.54 -18.70 -2.65
N ALA A 17 -23.60 -18.71 -3.47
CA ALA A 17 -23.56 -18.20 -4.84
C ALA A 17 -23.26 -16.70 -4.88
N SER A 18 -23.88 -15.91 -3.99
CA SER A 18 -23.63 -14.47 -3.87
C SER A 18 -22.21 -14.15 -3.39
N ALA A 19 -21.62 -15.00 -2.55
CA ALA A 19 -20.24 -14.84 -2.10
C ALA A 19 -19.21 -15.07 -3.23
N ALA A 20 -19.50 -15.94 -4.18
CA ALA A 20 -18.64 -16.22 -5.34
C ALA A 20 -18.67 -15.11 -6.40
N GLU A 21 -19.76 -14.33 -6.46
CA GLU A 21 -19.91 -13.20 -7.40
C GLU A 21 -19.25 -11.91 -6.88
N GLN A 22 -18.69 -11.92 -5.66
CA GLN A 22 -17.97 -10.77 -5.16
C GLN A 22 -16.71 -10.50 -5.98
N LYS A 23 -16.64 -9.27 -6.49
CA LYS A 23 -15.54 -8.80 -7.33
C LYS A 23 -14.25 -8.79 -6.51
N GLN A 24 -13.35 -9.72 -6.80
CA GLN A 24 -12.05 -9.75 -6.15
C GLN A 24 -11.30 -8.44 -6.40
N PRO A 25 -10.69 -7.83 -5.37
CA PRO A 25 -9.86 -6.66 -5.57
C PRO A 25 -8.71 -7.03 -6.52
N SER A 26 -8.37 -6.11 -7.43
CA SER A 26 -7.20 -6.34 -8.31
C SER A 26 -5.93 -6.42 -7.47
N LEU A 27 -5.00 -7.32 -7.82
CA LEU A 27 -3.69 -7.45 -7.17
C LEU A 27 -2.95 -6.11 -7.02
N LEU A 28 -3.06 -5.21 -8.02
CA LEU A 28 -2.45 -3.88 -7.97
C LEU A 28 -3.04 -3.00 -6.86
N ARG A 29 -4.34 -3.14 -6.57
CA ARG A 29 -5.03 -2.41 -5.52
C ARG A 29 -4.65 -2.93 -4.14
N GLU A 30 -4.59 -4.25 -3.98
CA GLU A 30 -4.13 -4.88 -2.73
C GLU A 30 -2.67 -4.54 -2.45
N PHE A 31 -1.82 -4.58 -3.47
CA PHE A 31 -0.42 -4.19 -3.35
C PHE A 31 -0.24 -2.71 -3.02
N GLY A 32 -0.99 -1.82 -3.68
CA GLY A 32 -0.98 -0.39 -3.36
C GLY A 32 -1.41 -0.10 -1.93
N GLN A 33 -2.44 -0.80 -1.44
CA GLN A 33 -2.92 -0.69 -0.07
C GLN A 33 -1.88 -1.22 0.93
N PHE A 34 -1.27 -2.38 0.66
CA PHE A 34 -0.21 -2.96 1.48
C PHE A 34 1.00 -2.03 1.62
N ILE A 35 1.42 -1.38 0.53
CA ILE A 35 2.48 -0.38 0.60
C ILE A 35 2.02 0.81 1.47
N LEU A 36 0.79 1.31 1.28
CA LEU A 36 0.28 2.43 2.09
C LEU A 36 0.26 2.13 3.60
N GLU A 37 -0.14 0.92 3.98
CA GLU A 37 -0.15 0.47 5.39
C GLU A 37 1.26 0.40 6.00
N ASN A 38 2.28 -0.01 5.23
CA ASN A 38 3.65 -0.21 5.74
C ASN A 38 4.56 1.03 5.62
N LYS A 39 4.10 2.11 4.98
CA LYS A 39 4.95 3.23 4.54
C LYS A 39 5.58 4.08 5.65
N LYS A 40 4.90 4.30 6.78
CA LYS A 40 5.30 5.38 7.72
C LYS A 40 6.66 5.19 8.39
N TRP A 41 7.13 3.96 8.61
CA TRP A 41 8.40 3.71 9.29
C TRP A 41 9.55 3.32 8.37
N TRP A 42 9.28 2.59 7.28
CA TRP A 42 10.31 2.14 6.33
C TRP A 42 10.57 3.13 5.19
N LEU A 43 9.56 3.86 4.71
CA LEU A 43 9.75 4.80 3.61
C LEU A 43 10.40 6.11 4.08
N THR A 44 10.09 6.51 5.32
CA THR A 44 10.60 7.74 5.94
C THR A 44 12.12 7.85 5.91
N PRO A 45 12.93 6.87 6.35
CA PRO A 45 14.39 6.98 6.30
C PRO A 45 14.92 7.07 4.86
N ILE A 46 14.31 6.37 3.90
CA ILE A 46 14.73 6.40 2.49
C ILE A 46 14.48 7.80 1.91
N VAL A 47 13.28 8.34 2.11
CA VAL A 47 12.92 9.68 1.62
C VAL A 47 13.78 10.76 2.28
N LEU A 48 14.08 10.62 3.58
CA LEU A 48 14.95 11.54 4.31
C LEU A 48 16.35 11.60 3.69
N VAL A 49 16.97 10.45 3.44
CA VAL A 49 18.32 10.38 2.83
C VAL A 49 18.30 10.95 1.41
N LEU A 50 17.26 10.66 0.61
CA LEU A 50 17.13 11.22 -0.73
C LEU A 50 16.99 12.74 -0.71
N LEU A 51 16.21 13.29 0.23
CA LEU A 51 16.08 14.74 0.42
C LEU A 51 17.39 15.37 0.87
N LEU A 52 18.09 14.75 1.82
CA LEU A 52 19.42 15.21 2.26
C LEU A 52 20.42 15.19 1.10
N MET A 53 20.42 14.14 0.30
CA MET A 53 21.28 14.03 -0.88
C MET A 53 20.96 15.12 -1.91
N GLY A 54 19.68 15.34 -2.22
CA GLY A 54 19.25 16.42 -3.10
C GLY A 54 19.67 17.80 -2.58
N LEU A 55 19.52 18.03 -1.27
CA LEU A 55 19.97 19.26 -0.62
C LEU A 55 21.48 19.46 -0.75
N LEU A 56 22.28 18.41 -0.52
CA LEU A 56 23.73 18.47 -0.68
C LEU A 56 24.15 18.76 -2.12
N ILE A 57 23.47 18.18 -3.12
CA ILE A 57 23.73 18.45 -4.54
C ILE A 57 23.45 19.92 -4.87
N VAL A 58 22.31 20.45 -4.41
CA VAL A 58 21.96 21.86 -4.63
C VAL A 58 22.98 22.78 -3.95
N LEU A 59 23.31 22.52 -2.69
CA LEU A 59 24.31 23.32 -1.95
C LEU A 59 25.71 23.21 -2.55
N GLY A 60 26.12 22.04 -3.03
CA GLY A 60 27.40 21.82 -3.72
C GLY A 60 27.50 22.53 -5.07
N GLY A 61 26.38 22.73 -5.77
CA GLY A 61 26.32 23.56 -6.98
C GLY A 61 26.30 25.06 -6.72
N THR A 62 26.12 25.49 -5.46
CA THR A 62 26.19 26.89 -5.04
C THR A 62 27.58 27.24 -4.49
N GLY A 63 27.86 28.53 -4.31
CA GLY A 63 29.10 29.00 -3.67
C GLY A 63 29.30 28.54 -2.21
N ALA A 64 28.41 27.70 -1.66
CA ALA A 64 28.53 27.07 -0.35
C ALA A 64 29.50 25.88 -0.31
N ALA A 65 30.05 25.45 -1.46
CA ALA A 65 31.04 24.38 -1.55
C ALA A 65 32.19 24.46 -0.52
N PRO A 66 32.80 25.63 -0.19
CA PRO A 66 33.88 25.71 0.79
C PRO A 66 33.50 25.29 2.21
N PHE A 67 32.23 25.44 2.61
CA PHE A 67 31.74 25.08 3.94
C PHE A 67 31.42 23.59 4.07
N ILE A 68 31.16 22.89 2.95
CA ILE A 68 31.00 21.43 2.93
C ILE A 68 32.36 20.77 3.20
N TYR A 69 33.44 21.31 2.63
CA TYR A 69 34.79 20.78 2.84
C TYR A 69 35.32 20.97 4.27
N THR A 70 34.80 21.90 5.07
CA THR A 70 35.24 22.08 6.47
C THR A 70 34.67 21.02 7.43
N LEU A 71 33.69 20.23 7.00
CA LEU A 71 33.09 19.14 7.80
C LEU A 71 33.83 17.79 7.65
N PHE A 72 34.82 17.70 6.76
CA PHE A 72 35.66 16.53 6.49
C PHE A 72 37.13 16.89 6.66
#